data_AF-A0A662SDM0-F1
#
_entry.id   AF-A0A662SDM0-F1
#
_cell.length_a   1.000
_cell.length_b   1.000
_cell.length_c   1.000
_cell.angle_alpha   90.00
_cell.angle_beta   90.00
_cell.angle_gamma   90.00
#
_symmetry.space_group_name_H-M   'P 1'
#
loop_
_entity.id
_entity.type
_entity.pdbx_description
1 polymer ?
#
loop_
_entity_poly.entity_id
_entity_poly.type
_entity_poly.pdbx_seq_one_letter_code
_entity_poly.pdbx_strand_id
1 'polypeptide(L)'
;MEYNDEFMRMVRFVASKAGITEEEVLRRINMYVEEMSGLIKADGALYLVATDLNIDLPTPSPEMQHQSIDIGKLVPGMRKATVEGRIIKMYGILSYTNRSGERAERAEFKIADESGEIDVVIWSESLVELVKRGDIKEGDYVRISGARVSQRYNEPVLNLDSSSSIEIIEGTEEIPLPERKVLEVGEVYDFIGQEVDVKGLVTRIYPITEFKRSNGSESRRSSVILRDDDGNTTRVVFWGDKAYLVDDLVEGSLILLENVRVVMRDDIVELHSSPRTKIKIIEEGESGPREIKAIILYKFPKENVGIVSKKPFIDLLIESDDEYGILRLWGDWADLIESVRIPAEISVSSVYMSEDGVLTLSKNGEIRVLSEGIGPIPEGIEAIARRIKYRRSWIGESSDGLREFRGTVTWMSDRARVTWYCPKCSSRTKMEYGQFMCPNCGPVEEAVPLLSIAFTIDDGTGVARVVAFRDKAESILGMSIEEVLRKADELGETDYSVPTDDLVRKYLGKEIIVRGRASYLESGIVKLVLDEIDYVEPKEEIKGMIREIKRLWLR
;
A
#
# COMPACT_ATOMS: atom_id res chain seq x y z
N MET A 1 33.54 -7.63 50.00
CA MET A 1 32.50 -8.15 49.09
C MET A 1 31.84 -9.30 49.84
N GLU A 2 30.52 -9.29 49.97
CA GLU A 2 29.81 -10.50 50.41
C GLU A 2 29.77 -11.45 49.22
N TYR A 3 30.35 -12.64 49.38
CA TYR A 3 30.30 -13.70 48.39
C TYR A 3 29.19 -14.67 48.78
N ASN A 4 28.44 -15.18 47.80
CA ASN A 4 27.41 -16.17 48.08
C ASN A 4 28.03 -17.49 48.57
N ASP A 5 27.24 -18.32 49.27
CA ASP A 5 27.69 -19.56 49.91
C ASP A 5 28.30 -20.57 48.92
N GLU A 6 27.84 -20.53 47.67
CA GLU A 6 28.29 -21.39 46.59
C GLU A 6 29.67 -21.01 46.05
N PHE A 7 29.91 -19.72 45.83
CA PHE A 7 31.23 -19.19 45.50
C PHE A 7 32.22 -19.57 46.60
N MET A 8 31.85 -19.40 47.87
CA MET A 8 32.68 -19.81 48.99
C MET A 8 32.91 -21.32 49.05
N ARG A 9 31.96 -22.15 48.59
CA ARG A 9 32.15 -23.60 48.43
C ARG A 9 33.20 -23.93 47.36
N MET A 10 33.19 -23.23 46.23
CA MET A 10 34.21 -23.43 45.18
C MET A 10 35.59 -22.94 45.62
N VAL A 11 35.65 -21.80 46.32
CA VAL A 11 36.88 -21.30 46.96
C VAL A 11 37.45 -22.34 47.93
N ARG A 12 36.60 -22.94 48.79
CA ARG A 12 36.97 -24.03 49.69
C ARG A 12 37.51 -25.25 48.94
N PHE A 13 36.89 -25.61 47.82
CA PHE A 13 37.33 -26.72 46.99
C PHE A 13 38.73 -26.47 46.41
N VAL A 14 38.96 -25.30 45.82
CA VAL A 14 40.27 -24.91 45.28
C VAL A 14 41.32 -24.85 46.39
N ALA A 15 41.00 -24.21 47.52
CA ALA A 15 41.86 -24.12 48.69
C ALA A 15 42.30 -25.52 49.17
N SER A 16 41.34 -26.43 49.34
CA SER A 16 41.60 -27.81 49.76
C SER A 16 42.44 -28.59 48.76
N LYS A 17 42.19 -28.46 47.45
CA LYS A 17 42.93 -29.18 46.40
C LYS A 17 44.33 -28.64 46.17
N ALA A 18 44.52 -27.33 46.32
CA ALA A 18 45.82 -26.66 46.19
C ALA A 18 46.67 -26.72 47.47
N GLY A 19 46.08 -27.11 48.62
CA GLY A 19 46.76 -27.07 49.91
C GLY A 19 47.04 -25.66 50.42
N ILE A 20 46.18 -24.69 50.08
CA ILE A 20 46.28 -23.27 50.49
C ILE A 20 45.03 -22.86 51.27
N THR A 21 45.06 -21.68 51.92
CA THR A 21 43.92 -21.18 52.68
C THR A 21 42.85 -20.55 51.79
N GLU A 22 41.59 -20.50 52.24
CA GLU A 22 40.51 -19.79 51.54
C GLU A 22 40.84 -18.30 51.30
N GLU A 23 41.48 -17.67 52.28
CA GLU A 23 41.95 -16.29 52.22
C GLU A 23 43.01 -16.08 51.12
N GLU A 24 43.89 -17.06 50.89
CA GLU A 24 44.88 -17.03 49.81
C GLU A 24 44.20 -17.07 48.44
N VAL A 25 43.21 -17.96 48.28
CA VAL A 25 42.42 -18.07 47.04
C VAL A 25 41.66 -16.76 46.77
N LEU A 26 40.97 -16.21 47.77
CA LEU A 26 40.26 -14.94 47.64
C LEU A 26 41.19 -13.77 47.31
N ARG A 27 42.41 -13.76 47.87
CA ARG A 27 43.40 -12.73 47.55
C ARG A 27 43.81 -12.80 46.08
N ARG A 28 44.11 -13.99 45.56
CA ARG A 28 44.45 -14.19 44.15
C ARG A 28 43.31 -13.80 43.22
N ILE A 29 42.06 -14.12 43.60
CA ILE A 29 40.87 -13.70 42.85
C ILE A 29 40.79 -12.18 42.76
N ASN A 30 40.94 -11.48 43.89
CA ASN A 30 40.89 -10.02 43.91
C ASN A 30 42.03 -9.40 43.09
N MET A 31 43.24 -9.99 43.13
CA MET A 31 44.34 -9.57 42.26
C MET A 31 43.97 -9.68 40.78
N TYR A 32 43.40 -10.82 40.35
CA TYR A 32 42.97 -11.01 38.97
C TYR A 32 41.87 -10.02 38.55
N VAL A 33 40.91 -9.73 39.43
CA VAL A 33 39.84 -8.75 39.18
C VAL A 33 40.44 -7.34 39.03
N GLU A 34 41.38 -6.96 39.90
CA GLU A 34 42.05 -5.66 39.86
C GLU A 34 42.98 -5.50 38.64
N GLU A 35 43.80 -6.51 38.33
CA GLU A 35 44.73 -6.50 37.18
C GLU A 35 43.98 -6.38 35.86
N MET A 36 42.82 -7.01 35.75
CA MET A 36 41.95 -6.92 34.58
C MET A 36 41.04 -5.68 34.63
N SER A 37 41.31 -4.71 35.51
CA SER A 37 40.56 -3.46 35.66
C SER A 37 39.04 -3.66 35.81
N GLY A 38 38.63 -4.74 36.46
CA GLY A 38 37.22 -5.10 36.67
C GLY A 38 36.50 -5.70 35.45
N LEU A 39 37.21 -6.01 34.36
CA LEU A 39 36.63 -6.66 33.17
C LEU A 39 36.14 -8.09 33.44
N ILE A 40 36.63 -8.72 34.51
CA ILE A 40 36.19 -10.04 34.95
C ILE A 40 35.61 -9.96 36.36
N LYS A 41 34.54 -10.73 36.60
CA LYS A 41 33.94 -10.88 37.93
C LYS A 41 34.70 -11.93 38.75
N ALA A 42 34.49 -11.95 40.07
CA ALA A 42 35.13 -12.88 41.00
C ALA A 42 35.00 -14.35 40.57
N ASP A 43 33.85 -14.75 40.01
CA ASP A 43 33.62 -16.11 39.50
C ASP A 43 34.56 -16.46 38.35
N GLY A 44 34.74 -15.53 37.39
CA GLY A 44 35.67 -15.72 36.27
C GLY A 44 37.13 -15.71 36.72
N ALA A 45 37.47 -14.86 37.69
CA ALA A 45 38.80 -14.85 38.30
C ALA A 45 39.11 -16.14 39.07
N LEU A 46 38.12 -16.77 39.72
CA LEU A 46 38.27 -18.08 40.37
C LEU A 46 38.63 -19.18 39.36
N TYR A 47 38.10 -19.16 38.14
CA TYR A 47 38.49 -20.09 37.07
C TYR A 47 39.95 -19.90 36.63
N LEU A 48 40.43 -18.66 36.57
CA LEU A 48 41.84 -18.37 36.26
C LEU A 48 42.75 -18.89 37.36
N VAL A 49 42.42 -18.61 38.62
CA VAL A 49 43.16 -19.11 39.78
C VAL A 49 43.19 -20.63 39.82
N ALA A 50 42.06 -21.30 39.50
CA ALA A 50 42.02 -22.75 39.43
C ALA A 50 42.88 -23.30 38.27
N THR A 51 42.90 -22.61 37.13
CA THR A 51 43.73 -22.98 35.96
C THR A 51 45.22 -22.87 36.29
N ASP A 52 45.66 -21.79 36.92
CA ASP A 52 47.05 -21.59 37.35
C ASP A 52 47.53 -22.65 38.34
N LEU A 53 46.61 -23.08 39.21
CA LEU A 53 46.86 -24.13 40.19
C LEU A 53 46.68 -25.53 39.59
N ASN A 54 46.34 -25.63 38.31
CA ASN A 54 46.10 -26.88 37.57
C ASN A 54 45.03 -27.76 38.26
N ILE A 55 43.94 -27.11 38.70
CA ILE A 55 42.80 -27.73 39.38
C ILE A 55 41.57 -27.60 38.49
N ASP A 56 41.00 -28.75 38.12
CA ASP A 56 39.70 -28.78 37.47
C ASP A 56 38.60 -28.46 38.48
N LEU A 57 37.90 -27.35 38.27
CA LEU A 57 36.72 -27.00 39.06
C LEU A 57 35.58 -27.98 38.74
N PRO A 58 34.83 -28.46 39.76
CA PRO A 58 33.63 -29.25 39.52
C PRO A 58 32.67 -28.44 38.66
N THR A 59 32.08 -29.09 37.66
CA THR A 59 31.02 -28.50 36.83
C THR A 59 29.85 -28.12 37.76
N PRO A 60 29.19 -26.96 37.55
CA PRO A 60 28.01 -26.58 38.33
C PRO A 60 26.99 -27.73 38.33
N SER A 61 26.29 -27.92 39.46
CA SER A 61 25.37 -29.04 39.63
C SER A 61 24.30 -29.04 38.53
N PRO A 62 23.74 -30.22 38.17
CA PRO A 62 22.62 -30.30 37.23
C PRO A 62 21.46 -29.37 37.60
N GLU A 63 21.28 -29.10 38.89
CA GLU A 63 20.27 -28.19 39.44
C GLU A 63 20.47 -26.72 39.00
N MET A 64 21.72 -26.27 38.82
CA MET A 64 22.03 -24.92 38.31
C MET A 64 21.87 -24.78 36.79
N GLN A 65 21.97 -25.88 36.03
CA GLN A 65 21.78 -25.85 34.57
C GLN A 65 20.30 -25.63 34.18
N HIS A 66 19.39 -25.87 35.12
CA HIS A 66 17.94 -25.74 34.93
C HIS A 66 17.36 -24.46 35.58
N GLN A 67 18.18 -23.60 36.18
CA GLN A 67 17.66 -22.38 36.77
C GLN A 67 17.32 -21.38 35.66
N SER A 68 16.03 -21.11 35.50
CA SER A 68 15.53 -20.15 34.52
C SER A 68 15.99 -18.73 34.88
N ILE A 69 16.35 -17.97 33.86
CA ILE A 69 16.68 -16.55 33.96
C ILE A 69 15.42 -15.76 33.62
N ASP A 70 15.05 -14.80 34.47
CA ASP A 70 13.96 -13.86 34.19
C ASP A 70 14.21 -13.13 32.86
N ILE A 71 13.16 -13.00 32.04
CA ILE A 71 13.23 -12.40 30.70
C ILE A 71 13.87 -11.00 30.72
N GLY A 72 13.49 -10.15 31.68
CA GLY A 72 14.00 -8.79 31.85
C GLY A 72 15.48 -8.70 32.23
N LYS A 73 16.13 -9.82 32.57
CA LYS A 73 17.57 -9.91 32.87
C LYS A 73 18.40 -10.43 31.69
N LEU A 74 17.76 -10.78 30.58
CA LEU A 74 18.46 -11.31 29.40
C LEU A 74 19.23 -10.20 28.68
N VAL A 75 20.50 -10.48 28.35
CA VAL A 75 21.39 -9.54 27.67
C VAL A 75 21.91 -10.16 26.37
N PRO A 76 21.94 -9.41 25.25
CA PRO A 76 22.54 -9.89 24.00
C PRO A 76 23.96 -10.43 24.21
N GLY A 77 24.23 -11.62 23.66
CA GLY A 77 25.51 -12.32 23.81
C GLY A 77 25.46 -13.49 24.79
N MET A 78 24.47 -13.57 25.69
CA MET A 78 24.25 -14.74 26.52
C MET A 78 24.03 -16.00 25.66
N ARG A 79 24.65 -17.10 26.08
CA ARG A 79 24.57 -18.41 25.41
C ARG A 79 24.05 -19.45 26.40
N LYS A 80 23.34 -20.46 25.87
CA LYS A 80 22.73 -21.53 26.66
C LYS A 80 21.83 -21.00 27.79
N ALA A 81 21.12 -19.90 27.52
CA ALA A 81 20.15 -19.37 28.47
C ALA A 81 18.97 -20.35 28.58
N THR A 82 18.53 -20.57 29.82
CA THR A 82 17.28 -21.25 30.12
C THR A 82 16.28 -20.20 30.58
N VAL A 83 15.10 -20.16 29.98
CA VAL A 83 14.06 -19.14 30.24
C VAL A 83 12.72 -19.85 30.33
N GLU A 84 11.89 -19.40 31.25
CA GLU A 84 10.51 -19.86 31.40
C GLU A 84 9.56 -18.70 31.12
N GLY A 85 8.44 -18.98 30.49
CA GLY A 85 7.43 -17.97 30.25
C GLY A 85 6.20 -18.52 29.53
N ARG A 86 5.11 -17.76 29.60
CA ARG A 86 3.88 -18.07 28.91
C ARG A 86 3.96 -17.62 27.46
N ILE A 87 3.57 -18.47 26.51
CA ILE A 87 3.43 -18.08 25.11
C ILE A 87 2.27 -17.10 25.00
N ILE A 88 2.59 -15.82 24.79
CA ILE A 88 1.60 -14.75 24.66
C ILE A 88 1.22 -14.45 23.22
N LYS A 89 2.04 -14.87 22.24
CA LYS A 89 1.73 -14.70 20.81
C LYS A 89 2.41 -15.74 19.94
N MET A 90 1.65 -16.41 19.08
CA MET A 90 2.17 -17.32 18.06
C MET A 90 2.21 -16.61 16.70
N TYR A 91 3.40 -16.25 16.22
CA TYR A 91 3.55 -15.72 14.86
C TYR A 91 3.43 -16.83 13.81
N GLY A 92 3.87 -18.03 14.16
CA GLY A 92 3.76 -19.24 13.35
C GLY A 92 4.97 -19.47 12.44
N ILE A 93 4.75 -20.18 11.34
CA ILE A 93 5.81 -20.51 10.37
C ILE A 93 6.02 -19.33 9.41
N LEU A 94 7.27 -18.91 9.30
CA LEU A 94 7.73 -17.81 8.45
C LEU A 94 8.75 -18.33 7.44
N SER A 95 8.58 -17.94 6.18
CA SER A 95 9.56 -18.23 5.14
C SER A 95 10.71 -17.20 5.17
N TYR A 96 11.91 -17.64 4.79
CA TYR A 96 13.06 -16.78 4.56
C TYR A 96 13.97 -17.37 3.48
N THR A 97 14.86 -16.54 2.95
CA THR A 97 15.93 -17.00 2.05
C THR A 97 17.19 -17.25 2.87
N ASN A 98 17.71 -18.47 2.83
CA ASN A 98 18.92 -18.84 3.56
C ASN A 98 20.20 -18.30 2.86
N ARG A 99 21.38 -18.59 3.42
CA ARG A 99 22.66 -18.13 2.84
C ARG A 99 23.01 -18.79 1.51
N SER A 100 22.44 -19.96 1.17
CA SER A 100 22.59 -20.61 -0.14
C SER A 100 21.65 -20.04 -1.20
N GLY A 101 20.72 -19.14 -0.83
CA GLY A 101 19.72 -18.58 -1.75
C GLY A 101 18.44 -19.41 -1.86
N GLU A 102 18.32 -20.50 -1.10
CA GLU A 102 17.15 -21.36 -1.09
C GLU A 102 16.09 -20.83 -0.11
N ARG A 103 14.82 -21.14 -0.40
CA ARG A 103 13.72 -20.89 0.55
C ARG A 103 13.82 -21.90 1.70
N ALA A 104 13.76 -21.37 2.92
CA ALA A 104 13.73 -22.13 4.16
C ALA A 104 12.63 -21.59 5.07
N GLU A 105 12.31 -22.35 6.11
CA GLU A 105 11.27 -22.01 7.09
C GLU A 105 11.86 -21.88 8.49
N ARG A 106 11.26 -21.00 9.27
CA ARG A 106 11.55 -20.81 10.70
C ARG A 106 10.25 -20.56 11.43
N ALA A 107 10.19 -20.85 12.71
CA ALA A 107 9.03 -20.50 13.53
C ALA A 107 9.35 -19.33 14.44
N GLU A 108 8.36 -18.48 14.71
CA GLU A 108 8.49 -17.42 15.70
C GLU A 108 7.26 -17.38 16.61
N PHE A 109 7.50 -17.08 17.88
CA PHE A 109 6.48 -16.80 18.89
C PHE A 109 7.06 -15.83 19.94
N LYS A 110 6.22 -15.34 20.84
CA LYS A 110 6.60 -14.45 21.93
C LYS A 110 6.20 -15.06 23.26
N ILE A 111 7.10 -14.98 24.24
CA ILE A 111 6.83 -15.38 25.63
C ILE A 111 6.88 -14.19 26.57
N ALA A 112 6.19 -14.30 27.69
CA ALA A 112 6.25 -13.34 28.79
C ALA A 112 6.33 -14.02 30.15
N ASP A 113 6.97 -13.33 31.08
CA ASP A 113 6.99 -13.61 32.52
C ASP A 113 6.68 -12.30 33.28
N GLU A 114 6.82 -12.29 34.61
CA GLU A 114 6.59 -11.09 35.43
C GLU A 114 7.58 -9.95 35.16
N SER A 115 8.72 -10.25 34.54
CA SER A 115 9.83 -9.31 34.33
C SER A 115 9.85 -8.69 32.93
N GLY A 116 9.18 -9.30 31.95
CA GLY A 116 9.06 -8.73 30.60
C GLY A 116 8.61 -9.72 29.52
N GLU A 117 8.73 -9.28 28.27
CA GLU A 117 8.41 -10.06 27.07
C GLU A 117 9.64 -10.28 26.20
N ILE A 118 9.72 -11.41 25.51
CA ILE A 118 10.78 -11.64 24.53
C ILE A 118 10.31 -12.49 23.35
N ASP A 119 10.80 -12.10 22.16
CA ASP A 119 10.60 -12.88 20.95
C ASP A 119 11.50 -14.13 20.94
N VAL A 120 10.93 -15.24 20.49
CA VAL A 120 11.60 -16.52 20.31
C VAL A 120 11.62 -16.87 18.82
N VAL A 121 12.81 -17.21 18.32
CA VAL A 121 13.06 -17.52 16.90
C VAL A 121 13.64 -18.91 16.81
N ILE A 122 12.89 -19.83 16.21
CA ILE A 122 13.28 -21.22 16.04
C ILE A 122 13.88 -21.42 14.66
N TRP A 123 15.16 -21.79 14.63
CA TRP A 123 15.88 -22.17 13.42
C TRP A 123 16.02 -23.69 13.25
N SER A 124 15.84 -24.46 14.33
CA SER A 124 15.90 -25.92 14.30
C SER A 124 14.71 -26.53 13.58
N GLU A 125 14.94 -27.37 12.57
CA GLU A 125 13.89 -28.07 11.82
C GLU A 125 12.99 -28.92 12.73
N SER A 126 13.57 -29.62 13.72
CA SER A 126 12.81 -30.47 14.64
C SER A 126 11.86 -29.67 15.54
N LEU A 127 12.28 -28.49 15.98
CA LEU A 127 11.47 -27.60 16.81
C LEU A 127 10.45 -26.84 15.97
N VAL A 128 10.76 -26.52 14.71
CA VAL A 128 9.79 -25.98 13.74
C VAL A 128 8.64 -26.96 13.55
N GLU A 129 8.92 -28.26 13.48
CA GLU A 129 7.89 -29.28 13.33
C GLU A 129 6.93 -29.37 14.53
N LEU A 130 7.41 -29.10 15.76
CA LEU A 130 6.53 -28.97 16.94
C LEU A 130 5.47 -27.87 16.72
N VAL A 131 5.89 -26.72 16.18
CA VAL A 131 4.97 -25.62 15.88
C VAL A 131 4.00 -25.98 14.75
N LYS A 132 4.47 -26.67 13.71
CA LYS A 132 3.62 -27.12 12.59
C LYS A 132 2.52 -28.09 13.02
N ARG A 133 2.84 -29.01 13.92
CA ARG A 133 1.87 -29.96 14.47
C ARG A 133 0.90 -29.32 15.48
N GLY A 134 1.18 -28.10 15.93
CA GLY A 134 0.41 -27.43 16.96
C GLY A 134 0.65 -28.01 18.35
N ASP A 135 1.81 -28.64 18.57
CA ASP A 135 2.18 -29.24 19.86
C ASP A 135 2.37 -28.16 20.93
N ILE A 136 2.70 -26.92 20.53
CA ILE A 136 2.71 -25.72 21.37
C ILE A 136 1.75 -24.67 20.81
N LYS A 137 1.07 -23.93 21.69
CA LYS A 137 0.07 -22.91 21.34
C LYS A 137 0.11 -21.71 22.29
N GLU A 138 -0.60 -20.65 21.91
CA GLU A 138 -0.82 -19.50 22.79
C GLU A 138 -1.47 -19.95 24.11
N GLY A 139 -0.98 -19.39 25.21
CA GLY A 139 -1.42 -19.73 26.56
C GLY A 139 -0.61 -20.82 27.24
N ASP A 140 0.17 -21.63 26.52
CA ASP A 140 1.04 -22.65 27.12
C ASP A 140 2.19 -21.99 27.89
N TYR A 141 2.56 -22.54 29.04
CA TYR A 141 3.76 -22.14 29.78
C TYR A 141 4.92 -23.06 29.39
N VAL A 142 6.01 -22.49 28.88
CA VAL A 142 7.11 -23.24 28.31
C VAL A 142 8.43 -22.94 29.00
N ARG A 143 9.25 -23.98 29.19
CA ARG A 143 10.68 -23.87 29.48
C ARG A 143 11.45 -24.02 28.19
N ILE A 144 12.26 -23.01 27.89
CA ILE A 144 13.15 -22.97 26.75
C ILE A 144 14.57 -23.09 27.27
N SER A 145 15.25 -24.18 26.91
CA SER A 145 16.62 -24.46 27.36
C SER A 145 17.61 -24.30 26.20
N GLY A 146 18.83 -23.87 26.50
CA GLY A 146 19.90 -23.81 25.50
C GLY A 146 19.76 -22.67 24.49
N ALA A 147 19.03 -21.59 24.82
CA ALA A 147 18.80 -20.49 23.90
C ALA A 147 20.03 -19.56 23.75
N ARG A 148 20.17 -18.95 22.57
CA ARG A 148 21.14 -17.86 22.33
C ARG A 148 20.43 -16.52 22.30
N VAL A 149 20.83 -15.61 23.17
CA VAL A 149 20.30 -14.24 23.21
C VAL A 149 21.06 -13.39 22.19
N SER A 150 20.33 -12.81 21.23
CA SER A 150 20.88 -11.83 20.28
C SER A 150 20.05 -10.54 20.32
N GLN A 151 20.33 -9.60 19.40
CA GLN A 151 19.61 -8.34 19.30
C GLN A 151 18.95 -8.22 17.93
N ARG A 152 17.68 -7.79 17.90
CA ARG A 152 16.90 -7.48 16.69
C ARG A 152 16.15 -6.18 16.93
N TYR A 153 16.37 -5.17 16.08
CA TYR A 153 15.74 -3.83 16.21
C TYR A 153 15.91 -3.19 17.60
N ASN A 154 17.09 -3.36 18.20
CA ASN A 154 17.41 -2.92 19.57
C ASN A 154 16.73 -3.68 20.72
N GLU A 155 15.95 -4.71 20.44
CA GLU A 155 15.36 -5.57 21.44
C GLU A 155 16.13 -6.91 21.54
N PRO A 156 16.25 -7.50 22.74
CA PRO A 156 16.77 -8.85 22.90
C PRO A 156 15.82 -9.87 22.24
N VAL A 157 16.39 -10.93 21.68
CA VAL A 157 15.63 -12.02 21.05
C VAL A 157 16.28 -13.37 21.34
N LEU A 158 15.48 -14.37 21.68
CA LEU A 158 15.94 -15.75 21.87
C LEU A 158 16.01 -16.45 20.52
N ASN A 159 17.15 -17.07 20.22
CA ASN A 159 17.32 -17.93 19.04
C ASN A 159 17.52 -19.36 19.49
N LEU A 160 16.72 -20.26 18.94
CA LEU A 160 16.78 -21.69 19.20
C LEU A 160 17.37 -22.41 17.99
N ASP A 161 18.39 -23.22 18.25
CA ASP A 161 19.06 -24.06 17.25
C ASP A 161 18.89 -25.53 17.62
N SER A 162 19.62 -26.42 16.94
CA SER A 162 19.53 -27.87 17.17
C SER A 162 19.97 -28.32 18.57
N SER A 163 20.61 -27.45 19.36
CA SER A 163 21.01 -27.72 20.74
C SER A 163 20.01 -27.22 21.78
N SER A 164 18.95 -26.54 21.36
CA SER A 164 17.90 -26.01 22.22
C SER A 164 16.75 -27.01 22.40
N SER A 165 15.97 -26.86 23.48
CA SER A 165 14.73 -27.63 23.71
C SER A 165 13.60 -26.73 24.19
N ILE A 166 12.36 -27.18 23.96
CA ILE A 166 11.13 -26.54 24.45
C ILE A 166 10.34 -27.62 25.19
N GLU A 167 9.98 -27.36 26.44
CA GLU A 167 9.17 -28.24 27.29
C GLU A 167 7.94 -27.47 27.79
N ILE A 168 6.75 -28.06 27.68
CA ILE A 168 5.53 -27.50 28.29
C ILE A 168 5.53 -27.86 29.77
N ILE A 169 5.35 -26.87 30.64
CA ILE A 169 5.17 -27.08 32.08
C ILE A 169 3.68 -27.02 32.38
N GLU A 170 3.13 -28.12 32.89
CA GLU A 170 1.74 -28.18 33.32
C GLU A 170 1.53 -27.55 34.70
N GLY A 171 0.36 -26.93 34.94
CA GLY A 171 -0.09 -26.50 36.27
C GLY A 171 0.42 -25.15 36.77
N THR A 172 0.91 -24.28 35.89
CA THR A 172 1.35 -22.92 36.24
C THR A 172 0.20 -21.90 36.24
N GLU A 173 0.32 -20.85 37.07
CA GLU A 173 -0.70 -19.81 37.22
C GLU A 173 -0.95 -19.03 35.91
N GLU A 174 -2.18 -18.58 35.71
CA GLU A 174 -2.56 -17.80 34.53
C GLU A 174 -1.97 -16.39 34.60
N ILE A 175 -0.80 -16.18 33.99
CA ILE A 175 -0.35 -14.82 33.65
C ILE A 175 -1.40 -14.22 32.70
N PRO A 176 -2.03 -13.09 33.03
CA PRO A 176 -3.00 -12.44 32.15
C PRO A 176 -2.33 -12.15 30.80
N LEU A 177 -2.91 -12.65 29.72
CA LEU A 177 -2.44 -12.30 28.38
C LEU A 177 -2.67 -10.79 28.18
N PRO A 178 -1.67 -10.03 27.72
CA PRO A 178 -1.88 -8.61 27.43
C PRO A 178 -3.02 -8.45 26.44
N GLU A 179 -3.97 -7.55 26.73
CA GLU A 179 -5.03 -7.24 25.77
C GLU A 179 -4.41 -6.64 24.51
N ARG A 180 -4.70 -7.29 23.39
CA ARG A 180 -4.18 -6.89 22.09
C ARG A 180 -4.87 -5.61 21.64
N LYS A 181 -4.20 -4.47 21.77
CA LYS A 181 -4.73 -3.19 21.29
C LYS A 181 -4.70 -3.17 19.77
N VAL A 182 -5.88 -3.22 19.16
CA VAL A 182 -6.07 -2.94 17.73
C VAL A 182 -6.24 -1.43 17.60
N LEU A 183 -5.38 -0.82 16.80
CA LEU A 183 -5.39 0.62 16.55
C LEU A 183 -6.29 0.96 15.38
N GLU A 184 -6.91 2.15 15.43
CA GLU A 184 -7.49 2.80 14.26
C GLU A 184 -6.40 3.56 13.47
N VAL A 185 -6.69 3.90 12.21
CA VAL A 185 -5.71 4.54 11.30
C VAL A 185 -5.16 5.85 11.88
N GLY A 186 -5.98 6.71 12.48
CA GLY A 186 -5.54 7.96 13.08
C GLY A 186 -4.59 7.80 14.29
N GLU A 187 -4.56 6.65 14.94
CA GLU A 187 -3.78 6.41 16.16
C GLU A 187 -2.35 5.96 15.88
N VAL A 188 -2.04 5.53 14.64
CA VAL A 188 -0.76 4.87 14.32
C VAL A 188 0.46 5.79 14.48
N TYR A 189 0.26 7.12 14.43
CA TYR A 189 1.34 8.11 14.53
C TYR A 189 2.12 8.01 15.85
N ASP A 190 1.46 7.62 16.94
CA ASP A 190 2.07 7.52 18.27
C ASP A 190 2.98 6.28 18.43
N PHE A 191 3.00 5.40 17.42
CA PHE A 191 3.66 4.09 17.48
C PHE A 191 4.83 3.95 16.50
N ILE A 192 5.40 5.06 16.03
CA ILE A 192 6.54 5.07 15.10
C ILE A 192 7.65 4.12 15.56
N GLY A 193 8.06 3.22 14.66
CA GLY A 193 9.11 2.24 14.89
C GLY A 193 8.63 0.90 15.45
N GLN A 194 7.40 0.82 15.98
CA GLN A 194 6.80 -0.37 16.59
C GLN A 194 6.00 -1.21 15.57
N GLU A 195 5.79 -2.49 15.88
CA GLU A 195 4.81 -3.34 15.19
C GLU A 195 3.47 -3.24 15.89
N VAL A 196 2.42 -2.94 15.14
CA VAL A 196 1.06 -2.75 15.65
C VAL A 196 0.06 -3.57 14.83
N ASP A 197 -1.13 -3.77 15.38
CA ASP A 197 -2.28 -4.29 14.66
C ASP A 197 -3.23 -3.14 14.35
N VAL A 198 -3.66 -3.02 13.11
CA VAL A 198 -4.45 -1.87 12.63
C VAL A 198 -5.72 -2.37 11.98
N LYS A 199 -6.86 -1.80 12.35
CA LYS A 199 -8.13 -1.99 11.67
C LYS A 199 -8.35 -0.84 10.69
N GLY A 200 -8.92 -1.15 9.53
CA GLY A 200 -9.28 -0.12 8.57
C GLY A 200 -10.00 -0.64 7.34
N LEU A 201 -10.77 0.25 6.72
CA LEU A 201 -11.44 0.03 5.45
C LEU A 201 -10.44 0.18 4.29
N VAL A 202 -10.34 -0.84 3.44
CA VAL A 202 -9.51 -0.78 2.23
C VAL A 202 -10.18 0.16 1.22
N THR A 203 -9.60 1.33 0.99
CA THR A 203 -10.14 2.30 0.02
C THR A 203 -9.51 2.21 -1.35
N ARG A 204 -8.27 1.72 -1.44
CA ARG A 204 -7.54 1.54 -2.70
C ARG A 204 -6.59 0.34 -2.64
N ILE A 205 -6.49 -0.40 -3.74
CA ILE A 205 -5.49 -1.47 -3.91
C ILE A 205 -4.57 -1.15 -5.09
N TYR A 206 -3.26 -1.09 -4.81
CA TYR A 206 -2.23 -0.96 -5.84
C TYR A 206 -1.60 -2.34 -6.12
N PRO A 207 -1.61 -2.80 -7.38
CA PRO A 207 -1.18 -4.15 -7.74
C PRO A 207 0.33 -4.35 -7.54
N ILE A 208 0.73 -5.63 -7.55
CA ILE A 208 2.11 -6.05 -7.41
C ILE A 208 2.97 -5.44 -8.53
N THR A 209 4.06 -4.81 -8.13
CA THR A 209 5.10 -4.25 -9.00
C THR A 209 6.42 -4.95 -8.70
N GLU A 210 7.11 -5.42 -9.73
CA GLU A 210 8.45 -6.00 -9.63
C GLU A 210 9.54 -4.95 -9.92
N PHE A 211 10.66 -5.04 -9.21
CA PHE A 211 11.78 -4.13 -9.36
C PHE A 211 13.11 -4.81 -9.00
N LYS A 212 14.21 -4.28 -9.55
CA LYS A 212 15.57 -4.69 -9.19
C LYS A 212 16.12 -3.81 -8.08
N ARG A 213 16.66 -4.43 -7.03
CA ARG A 213 17.38 -3.75 -5.95
C ARG A 213 18.75 -3.27 -6.43
N SER A 214 19.36 -2.36 -5.69
CA SER A 214 20.71 -1.83 -5.95
C SER A 214 21.79 -2.91 -6.01
N ASN A 215 21.59 -4.05 -5.34
CA ASN A 215 22.48 -5.21 -5.36
C ASN A 215 22.20 -6.20 -6.53
N GLY A 216 21.32 -5.84 -7.46
CA GLY A 216 20.94 -6.67 -8.62
C GLY A 216 19.87 -7.73 -8.35
N SER A 217 19.50 -7.99 -7.09
CA SER A 217 18.42 -8.95 -6.76
C SER A 217 17.04 -8.40 -7.14
N GLU A 218 16.15 -9.28 -7.58
CA GLU A 218 14.76 -8.92 -7.86
C GLU A 218 13.91 -8.91 -6.58
N SER A 219 12.96 -7.99 -6.52
CA SER A 219 12.02 -7.84 -5.41
C SER A 219 10.68 -7.37 -5.96
N ARG A 220 9.65 -7.52 -5.14
CA ARG A 220 8.29 -7.09 -5.48
C ARG A 220 7.73 -6.22 -4.36
N ARG A 221 6.74 -5.40 -4.71
CA ARG A 221 5.95 -4.62 -3.75
C ARG A 221 4.50 -4.48 -4.22
N SER A 222 3.57 -4.39 -3.29
CA SER A 222 2.21 -3.89 -3.52
C SER A 222 1.86 -2.91 -2.41
N SER A 223 0.71 -2.24 -2.49
CA SER A 223 0.28 -1.37 -1.40
C SER A 223 -1.22 -1.18 -1.39
N VAL A 224 -1.79 -0.86 -0.24
CA VAL A 224 -3.20 -0.47 -0.09
C VAL A 224 -3.33 0.83 0.67
N ILE A 225 -4.46 1.51 0.55
CA ILE A 225 -4.82 2.63 1.41
C ILE A 225 -5.90 2.17 2.37
N LEU A 226 -5.65 2.34 3.67
CA LEU A 226 -6.64 2.11 4.72
C LEU A 226 -7.25 3.43 5.16
N ARG A 227 -8.54 3.41 5.49
CA ARG A 227 -9.26 4.53 6.08
C ARG A 227 -9.98 4.08 7.35
N ASP A 228 -9.95 4.89 8.41
CA ASP A 228 -10.79 4.67 9.60
C ASP A 228 -12.17 5.34 9.46
N ASP A 229 -12.99 5.22 10.50
CA ASP A 229 -14.34 5.79 10.54
C ASP A 229 -14.33 7.33 10.60
N ASP A 230 -13.26 7.93 11.12
CA ASP A 230 -13.05 9.39 11.21
C ASP A 230 -12.53 9.99 9.89
N GLY A 231 -12.19 9.14 8.92
CA GLY A 231 -11.74 9.53 7.58
C GLY A 231 -10.21 9.69 7.44
N ASN A 232 -9.43 9.39 8.47
CA ASN A 232 -7.97 9.40 8.38
C ASN A 232 -7.51 8.26 7.47
N THR A 233 -6.48 8.51 6.67
CA THR A 233 -5.94 7.51 5.74
C THR A 233 -4.48 7.24 5.98
N THR A 234 -4.05 5.98 5.83
CA THR A 234 -2.63 5.61 5.81
C THR A 234 -2.35 4.62 4.69
N ARG A 235 -1.11 4.68 4.17
CA ARG A 235 -0.62 3.75 3.17
C ARG A 235 0.01 2.55 3.84
N VAL A 236 -0.42 1.36 3.43
CA VAL A 236 0.22 0.09 3.79
C VAL A 236 1.05 -0.39 2.60
N VAL A 237 2.32 -0.67 2.82
CA VAL A 237 3.26 -1.17 1.80
C VAL A 237 3.63 -2.61 2.12
N PHE A 238 3.35 -3.52 1.17
CA PHE A 238 3.71 -4.92 1.27
C PHE A 238 4.96 -5.23 0.45
N TRP A 239 5.94 -5.89 1.07
CA TRP A 239 7.25 -6.17 0.47
C TRP A 239 7.47 -7.67 0.26
N GLY A 240 8.17 -8.01 -0.83
CA GLY A 240 8.57 -9.40 -1.10
C GLY A 240 7.35 -10.32 -1.21
N ASP A 241 7.38 -11.48 -0.59
CA ASP A 241 6.28 -12.45 -0.65
C ASP A 241 4.96 -11.90 -0.06
N LYS A 242 5.03 -10.91 0.83
CA LYS A 242 3.82 -10.24 1.36
C LYS A 242 3.09 -9.41 0.32
N ALA A 243 3.73 -9.07 -0.81
CA ALA A 243 3.06 -8.33 -1.87
C ALA A 243 1.84 -9.06 -2.43
N TYR A 244 1.80 -10.40 -2.34
CA TYR A 244 0.67 -11.23 -2.76
C TYR A 244 -0.54 -11.16 -1.83
N LEU A 245 -0.42 -10.58 -0.62
CA LEU A 245 -1.55 -10.44 0.30
C LEU A 245 -2.69 -9.58 -0.24
N VAL A 246 -2.46 -8.82 -1.31
CA VAL A 246 -3.49 -8.00 -1.97
C VAL A 246 -4.31 -8.78 -3.00
N ASP A 247 -3.89 -9.97 -3.41
CA ASP A 247 -4.57 -10.72 -4.48
C ASP A 247 -5.97 -11.18 -4.07
N ASP A 248 -6.16 -11.50 -2.79
CA ASP A 248 -7.44 -11.92 -2.21
C ASP A 248 -8.24 -10.75 -1.61
N LEU A 249 -7.76 -9.52 -1.75
CA LEU A 249 -8.33 -8.34 -1.12
C LEU A 249 -9.25 -7.59 -2.09
N VAL A 250 -10.37 -7.10 -1.58
CA VAL A 250 -11.35 -6.31 -2.34
C VAL A 250 -11.42 -4.89 -1.76
N GLU A 251 -11.59 -3.89 -2.63
CA GLU A 251 -11.86 -2.53 -2.17
C GLU A 251 -13.22 -2.46 -1.46
N GLY A 252 -13.25 -1.74 -0.35
CA GLY A 252 -14.37 -1.72 0.59
C GLY A 252 -14.31 -2.82 1.65
N SER A 253 -13.36 -3.78 1.59
CA SER A 253 -13.21 -4.74 2.68
C SER A 253 -12.75 -4.06 3.96
N LEU A 254 -13.40 -4.39 5.07
CA LEU A 254 -12.93 -4.02 6.40
C LEU A 254 -11.93 -5.08 6.85
N ILE A 255 -10.68 -4.69 7.06
CA ILE A 255 -9.62 -5.64 7.44
C ILE A 255 -9.01 -5.33 8.80
N LEU A 256 -8.54 -6.39 9.45
CA LEU A 256 -7.55 -6.35 10.50
C LEU A 256 -6.20 -6.72 9.89
N LEU A 257 -5.27 -5.78 9.94
CA LEU A 257 -3.91 -5.93 9.48
C LEU A 257 -2.99 -6.15 10.68
N GLU A 258 -2.42 -7.35 10.79
CA GLU A 258 -1.67 -7.76 11.96
C GLU A 258 -0.17 -7.58 11.78
N ASN A 259 0.54 -7.18 12.83
CA ASN A 259 2.01 -7.05 12.90
C ASN A 259 2.58 -6.21 11.73
N VAL A 260 2.07 -4.99 11.56
CA VAL A 260 2.63 -4.03 10.61
C VAL A 260 3.47 -3.00 11.31
N ARG A 261 4.59 -2.64 10.69
CA ARG A 261 5.52 -1.70 11.26
C ARG A 261 5.14 -0.29 10.91
N VAL A 262 5.05 0.58 11.90
CA VAL A 262 4.87 2.02 11.69
C VAL A 262 6.21 2.63 11.28
N VAL A 263 6.25 3.27 10.12
CA VAL A 263 7.44 3.88 9.53
C VAL A 263 7.15 5.33 9.18
N MET A 264 8.01 6.25 9.61
CA MET A 264 7.98 7.63 9.17
C MET A 264 8.87 7.79 7.93
N ARG A 265 8.30 8.35 6.86
CA ARG A 265 9.00 8.61 5.60
C ARG A 265 8.52 9.92 4.99
N ASP A 266 9.45 10.83 4.72
CA ASP A 266 9.14 12.14 4.10
C ASP A 266 8.01 12.88 4.85
N ASP A 267 8.08 12.87 6.19
CA ASP A 267 7.08 13.44 7.13
C ASP A 267 5.67 12.80 7.09
N ILE A 268 5.52 11.66 6.41
CA ILE A 268 4.29 10.88 6.33
C ILE A 268 4.46 9.56 7.09
N VAL A 269 3.45 9.16 7.86
CA VAL A 269 3.43 7.84 8.49
C VAL A 269 2.83 6.81 7.54
N GLU A 270 3.63 5.79 7.23
CA GLU A 270 3.24 4.62 6.46
C GLU A 270 3.30 3.36 7.34
N LEU A 271 2.54 2.34 6.95
CA LEU A 271 2.60 1.00 7.54
C LEU A 271 3.35 0.07 6.59
N HIS A 272 4.37 -0.63 7.06
CA HIS A 272 5.17 -1.53 6.24
C HIS A 272 4.98 -2.97 6.72
N SER A 273 4.77 -3.89 5.78
CA SER A 273 4.68 -5.31 6.09
C SER A 273 6.02 -5.85 6.62
N SER A 274 5.97 -6.70 7.63
CA SER A 274 7.07 -7.54 8.08
C SER A 274 6.83 -9.00 7.69
N PRO A 275 7.79 -9.92 7.90
CA PRO A 275 7.56 -11.34 7.72
C PRO A 275 6.35 -11.86 8.51
N ARG A 276 6.02 -11.24 9.66
CA ARG A 276 4.91 -11.59 10.54
C ARG A 276 3.55 -11.07 10.08
N THR A 277 3.51 -10.19 9.08
CA THR A 277 2.28 -9.53 8.66
C THR A 277 1.26 -10.53 8.11
N LYS A 278 0.01 -10.40 8.57
CA LYS A 278 -1.15 -11.16 8.12
C LYS A 278 -2.33 -10.21 7.90
N ILE A 279 -3.21 -10.55 6.98
CA ILE A 279 -4.49 -9.85 6.77
C ILE A 279 -5.60 -10.79 7.21
N LYS A 280 -6.51 -10.29 8.04
CA LYS A 280 -7.79 -10.93 8.35
C LYS A 280 -8.91 -10.03 7.84
N ILE A 281 -9.71 -10.54 6.91
CA ILE A 281 -10.90 -9.85 6.43
C ILE A 281 -11.97 -9.98 7.53
N ILE A 282 -12.42 -8.86 8.09
CA ILE A 282 -13.48 -8.80 9.09
C ILE A 282 -14.84 -8.78 8.38
N GLU A 283 -14.97 -7.88 7.41
CA GLU A 283 -16.13 -7.78 6.53
C GLU A 283 -15.64 -7.72 5.10
N GLU A 284 -16.23 -8.54 4.24
CA GLU A 284 -15.96 -8.49 2.81
C GLU A 284 -16.52 -7.18 2.24
N GLY A 285 -15.72 -6.52 1.40
CA GLY A 285 -16.15 -5.32 0.71
C GLY A 285 -17.31 -5.62 -0.22
N GLU A 286 -18.27 -4.72 -0.27
CA GLU A 286 -19.46 -4.86 -1.11
C GLU A 286 -19.18 -4.73 -2.63
N SER A 287 -17.92 -4.60 -3.03
CA SER A 287 -17.47 -4.62 -4.43
C SER A 287 -16.88 -5.99 -4.84
N GLY A 288 -17.47 -7.08 -4.35
CA GLY A 288 -17.38 -8.35 -5.07
C GLY A 288 -18.02 -8.24 -6.46
N PRO A 289 -17.68 -9.11 -7.41
CA PRO A 289 -18.29 -9.14 -8.73
C PRO A 289 -19.82 -9.28 -8.64
N ARG A 290 -20.57 -8.18 -8.82
CA ARG A 290 -22.05 -8.18 -8.86
C ARG A 290 -22.52 -8.60 -10.25
N GLU A 291 -23.58 -9.41 -10.31
CA GLU A 291 -24.41 -9.52 -11.51
C GLU A 291 -25.47 -8.41 -11.45
N ILE A 292 -25.46 -7.51 -12.43
CA ILE A 292 -26.42 -6.42 -12.56
C ILE A 292 -27.27 -6.69 -13.79
N LYS A 293 -28.59 -6.68 -13.63
CA LYS A 293 -29.53 -6.62 -14.74
C LYS A 293 -29.95 -5.17 -14.93
N ALA A 294 -29.78 -4.64 -16.13
CA ALA A 294 -30.06 -3.24 -16.38
C ALA A 294 -30.56 -3.00 -17.80
N ILE A 295 -31.15 -1.83 -18.03
CA ILE A 295 -31.54 -1.36 -19.36
C ILE A 295 -30.58 -0.24 -19.76
N ILE A 296 -29.89 -0.40 -20.90
CA ILE A 296 -29.11 0.68 -21.50
C ILE A 296 -30.07 1.67 -22.14
N LEU A 297 -30.01 2.92 -21.72
CA LEU A 297 -30.87 4.00 -22.21
C LEU A 297 -30.13 5.02 -23.09
N TYR A 298 -28.81 5.16 -22.90
CA TYR A 298 -27.98 6.07 -23.69
C TYR A 298 -26.55 5.54 -23.79
N LYS A 299 -25.90 5.78 -24.93
CA LYS A 299 -24.49 5.48 -25.17
C LYS A 299 -23.72 6.77 -25.31
N PHE A 300 -22.71 6.97 -24.49
CA PHE A 300 -21.74 8.03 -24.73
C PHE A 300 -20.87 7.68 -25.95
N PRO A 301 -20.22 8.68 -26.58
CA PRO A 301 -19.25 8.41 -27.62
C PRO A 301 -18.17 7.43 -27.15
N LYS A 302 -17.77 6.49 -28.02
CA LYS A 302 -16.65 5.59 -27.76
C LYS A 302 -15.35 6.38 -27.75
N GLU A 303 -14.52 6.16 -26.74
CA GLU A 303 -13.29 6.90 -26.50
C GLU A 303 -12.08 5.96 -26.41
N ASN A 304 -10.87 6.51 -26.54
CA ASN A 304 -9.63 5.75 -26.46
C ASN A 304 -8.67 6.36 -25.43
N VAL A 305 -8.32 5.60 -24.39
CA VAL A 305 -7.30 6.00 -23.40
C VAL A 305 -5.94 5.41 -23.72
N GLY A 306 -4.88 6.02 -23.21
CA GLY A 306 -3.50 5.54 -23.36
C GLY A 306 -2.85 6.01 -24.66
N ILE A 307 -1.61 6.49 -24.56
CA ILE A 307 -0.90 7.18 -25.67
C ILE A 307 -0.42 6.18 -26.71
N VAL A 308 0.26 5.12 -26.26
CA VAL A 308 0.82 4.08 -27.12
C VAL A 308 -0.16 2.94 -27.32
N SER A 309 -0.59 2.30 -26.23
CA SER A 309 -1.65 1.31 -26.25
C SER A 309 -2.98 2.03 -26.06
N LYS A 310 -3.68 2.24 -27.19
CA LYS A 310 -5.03 2.78 -27.18
C LYS A 310 -5.99 1.67 -26.74
N LYS A 311 -6.62 1.85 -25.59
CA LYS A 311 -7.69 0.97 -25.12
C LYS A 311 -9.02 1.66 -25.31
N PRO A 312 -9.95 1.10 -26.10
CA PRO A 312 -11.26 1.70 -26.25
C PRO A 312 -12.08 1.50 -24.98
N PHE A 313 -12.92 2.47 -24.69
CA PHE A 313 -13.97 2.35 -23.68
C PHE A 313 -15.21 3.10 -24.11
N ILE A 314 -16.34 2.73 -23.52
CA ILE A 314 -17.61 3.42 -23.71
C ILE A 314 -18.35 3.46 -22.38
N ASP A 315 -18.94 4.62 -22.10
CA ASP A 315 -19.82 4.81 -20.96
C ASP A 315 -21.27 4.69 -21.42
N LEU A 316 -22.11 4.10 -20.58
CA LEU A 316 -23.51 3.82 -20.84
C LEU A 316 -24.34 4.39 -19.70
N LEU A 317 -25.43 5.09 -20.01
CA LEU A 317 -26.47 5.31 -19.01
C LEU A 317 -27.28 4.03 -18.92
N ILE A 318 -27.34 3.46 -17.72
CA ILE A 318 -28.13 2.28 -17.42
C ILE A 318 -29.20 2.60 -16.37
N GLU A 319 -30.31 1.88 -16.44
CA GLU A 319 -31.37 1.86 -15.43
C GLU A 319 -31.43 0.45 -14.81
N SER A 320 -31.33 0.37 -13.48
CA SER A 320 -31.41 -0.87 -12.70
C SER A 320 -32.19 -0.57 -11.42
N ASP A 321 -33.18 -1.40 -11.09
CA ASP A 321 -34.00 -1.27 -9.87
C ASP A 321 -34.57 0.16 -9.67
N ASP A 322 -35.09 0.76 -10.75
CA ASP A 322 -35.61 2.14 -10.81
C ASP A 322 -34.58 3.25 -10.49
N GLU A 323 -33.28 2.92 -10.48
CA GLU A 323 -32.18 3.87 -10.32
C GLU A 323 -31.33 3.98 -11.59
N TYR A 324 -30.81 5.18 -11.84
CA TYR A 324 -29.89 5.43 -12.95
C TYR A 324 -28.43 5.38 -12.50
N GLY A 325 -27.59 4.75 -13.32
CA GLY A 325 -26.15 4.69 -13.12
C GLY A 325 -25.37 4.79 -14.43
N ILE A 326 -24.06 5.02 -14.32
CA ILE A 326 -23.14 4.95 -15.45
C ILE A 326 -22.38 3.63 -15.41
N LEU A 327 -22.44 2.87 -16.50
CA LEU A 327 -21.66 1.66 -16.70
C LEU A 327 -20.58 1.88 -17.76
N ARG A 328 -19.32 1.62 -17.41
CA ARG A 328 -18.15 1.67 -18.28
C ARG A 328 -17.75 0.28 -18.76
N LEU A 329 -17.66 0.13 -20.07
CA LEU A 329 -17.15 -1.07 -20.74
C LEU A 329 -15.81 -0.76 -21.42
N TRP A 330 -14.91 -1.74 -21.44
CA TRP A 330 -13.56 -1.64 -22.00
C TRP A 330 -13.33 -2.66 -23.11
N GLY A 331 -12.44 -2.35 -24.05
CA GLY A 331 -11.95 -3.29 -25.06
C GLY A 331 -13.07 -3.83 -25.94
N ASP A 332 -13.04 -5.15 -26.18
CA ASP A 332 -13.98 -5.85 -27.05
C ASP A 332 -15.45 -5.63 -26.66
N TRP A 333 -15.73 -5.42 -25.36
CA TRP A 333 -17.09 -5.13 -24.88
C TRP A 333 -17.59 -3.75 -25.32
N ALA A 334 -16.69 -2.77 -25.42
CA ALA A 334 -17.02 -1.45 -25.94
C ALA A 334 -17.37 -1.51 -27.44
N ASP A 335 -16.64 -2.34 -28.20
CA ASP A 335 -16.91 -2.55 -29.63
C ASP A 335 -18.21 -3.34 -29.85
N LEU A 336 -18.46 -4.37 -29.04
CA LEU A 336 -19.70 -5.16 -29.08
C LEU A 336 -20.92 -4.27 -28.84
N ILE A 337 -20.91 -3.50 -27.75
CA ILE A 337 -22.08 -2.72 -27.35
C ILE A 337 -22.37 -1.58 -28.34
N GLU A 338 -21.40 -1.10 -29.10
CA GLU A 338 -21.58 -0.02 -30.07
C GLU A 338 -22.68 -0.35 -31.09
N SER A 339 -22.74 -1.62 -31.53
CA SER A 339 -23.70 -2.12 -32.52
C SER A 339 -25.12 -2.41 -31.99
N VAL A 340 -25.29 -2.53 -30.68
CA VAL A 340 -26.55 -2.94 -30.01
C VAL A 340 -27.64 -1.86 -30.13
N ARG A 341 -28.88 -2.19 -30.50
CA ARG A 341 -29.96 -1.17 -30.56
C ARG A 341 -30.54 -0.88 -29.17
N ILE A 342 -30.51 0.39 -28.76
CA ILE A 342 -31.06 0.86 -27.48
C ILE A 342 -32.51 1.35 -27.63
N PRO A 343 -33.35 1.25 -26.57
CA PRO A 343 -33.05 0.66 -25.26
C PRO A 343 -32.77 -0.85 -25.34
N ALA A 344 -31.82 -1.33 -24.54
CA ALA A 344 -31.39 -2.73 -24.56
C ALA A 344 -31.26 -3.29 -23.15
N GLU A 345 -31.84 -4.46 -22.90
CA GLU A 345 -31.71 -5.16 -21.62
C GLU A 345 -30.41 -5.96 -21.61
N ILE A 346 -29.64 -5.84 -20.54
CA ILE A 346 -28.35 -6.49 -20.37
C ILE A 346 -28.27 -7.18 -19.01
N SER A 347 -27.51 -8.27 -18.94
CA SER A 347 -26.92 -8.77 -17.70
C SER A 347 -25.41 -8.55 -17.76
N VAL A 348 -24.85 -8.04 -16.68
CA VAL A 348 -23.43 -7.72 -16.58
C VAL A 348 -22.88 -8.36 -15.33
N SER A 349 -21.89 -9.24 -15.46
CA SER A 349 -21.23 -9.91 -14.34
C SER A 349 -19.89 -9.24 -14.02
N SER A 350 -19.50 -9.32 -12.75
CA SER A 350 -18.21 -8.82 -12.28
C SER A 350 -17.98 -7.33 -12.50
N VAL A 351 -18.95 -6.54 -12.07
CA VAL A 351 -18.91 -5.07 -12.06
C VAL A 351 -18.46 -4.55 -10.69
N TYR A 352 -17.66 -3.49 -10.68
CA TYR A 352 -17.24 -2.77 -9.48
C TYR A 352 -17.44 -1.25 -9.64
N MET A 353 -17.55 -0.51 -8.55
CA MET A 353 -17.64 0.96 -8.62
C MET A 353 -16.23 1.58 -8.66
N SER A 354 -15.95 2.42 -9.65
CA SER A 354 -14.70 3.18 -9.72
C SER A 354 -14.74 4.44 -8.83
N GLU A 355 -13.58 5.02 -8.54
CA GLU A 355 -13.41 6.22 -7.71
C GLU A 355 -14.30 7.40 -8.13
N ASP A 356 -14.64 7.51 -9.42
CA ASP A 356 -15.48 8.60 -9.93
C ASP A 356 -16.99 8.32 -9.83
N GLY A 357 -17.38 7.24 -9.15
CA GLY A 357 -18.77 6.80 -9.04
C GLY A 357 -19.33 6.17 -10.32
N VAL A 358 -18.46 5.59 -11.15
CA VAL A 358 -18.85 4.88 -12.38
C VAL A 358 -18.71 3.37 -12.20
N LEU A 359 -19.79 2.62 -12.42
CA LEU A 359 -19.77 1.16 -12.47
C LEU A 359 -18.87 0.73 -13.63
N THR A 360 -17.93 -0.16 -13.39
CA THR A 360 -16.91 -0.57 -14.36
C THR A 360 -16.84 -2.08 -14.41
N LEU A 361 -16.83 -2.63 -15.64
CA LEU A 361 -16.64 -4.06 -15.84
C LEU A 361 -15.19 -4.44 -15.49
N SER A 362 -15.02 -5.44 -14.62
CA SER A 362 -13.70 -6.00 -14.33
C SER A 362 -13.15 -6.80 -15.51
N LYS A 363 -11.85 -7.14 -15.48
CA LYS A 363 -11.19 -7.91 -16.55
C LYS A 363 -11.83 -9.29 -16.79
N ASN A 364 -12.43 -9.89 -15.77
CA ASN A 364 -13.07 -11.20 -15.85
C ASN A 364 -14.60 -11.09 -16.01
N GLY A 365 -15.12 -9.86 -16.14
CA GLY A 365 -16.55 -9.62 -16.31
C GLY A 365 -17.05 -9.91 -17.72
N GLU A 366 -18.32 -10.28 -17.79
CA GLU A 366 -19.02 -10.60 -19.02
C GLU A 366 -20.28 -9.73 -19.13
N ILE A 367 -20.57 -9.24 -20.33
CA ILE A 367 -21.87 -8.62 -20.64
C ILE A 367 -22.64 -9.52 -21.59
N ARG A 368 -23.91 -9.75 -21.28
CA ARG A 368 -24.87 -10.48 -22.10
C ARG A 368 -26.01 -9.55 -22.46
N VAL A 369 -26.24 -9.35 -23.75
CA VAL A 369 -27.41 -8.64 -24.26
C VAL A 369 -28.59 -9.60 -24.25
N LEU A 370 -29.60 -9.30 -23.44
CA LEU A 370 -30.81 -10.13 -23.29
C LEU A 370 -31.86 -9.79 -24.33
N SER A 371 -32.03 -8.50 -24.62
CA SER A 371 -32.97 -8.00 -25.62
C SER A 371 -32.54 -6.61 -26.14
N GLU A 372 -32.95 -6.26 -27.36
CA GLU A 372 -32.59 -5.00 -28.02
C GLU A 372 -33.82 -4.29 -28.60
N GLY A 373 -33.81 -2.96 -28.58
CA GLY A 373 -34.89 -2.13 -29.13
C GLY A 373 -36.22 -2.29 -28.40
N ILE A 374 -36.19 -2.44 -27.07
CA ILE A 374 -37.37 -2.75 -26.24
C ILE A 374 -38.35 -1.57 -26.05
N GLY A 375 -38.23 -0.50 -26.83
CA GLY A 375 -39.12 0.64 -26.78
C GLY A 375 -38.54 1.90 -27.41
N PRO A 376 -39.25 3.03 -27.32
CA PRO A 376 -38.70 4.32 -27.69
C PRO A 376 -37.65 4.77 -26.66
N ILE A 377 -36.65 5.51 -27.13
CA ILE A 377 -35.70 6.20 -26.25
C ILE A 377 -36.43 7.35 -25.54
N PRO A 378 -36.35 7.49 -24.21
CA PRO A 378 -37.00 8.59 -23.49
C PRO A 378 -36.53 9.96 -23.99
N GLU A 379 -37.46 10.91 -24.10
CA GLU A 379 -37.14 12.28 -24.51
C GLU A 379 -36.23 12.95 -23.46
N GLY A 380 -35.15 13.59 -23.92
CA GLY A 380 -34.20 14.28 -23.03
C GLY A 380 -33.23 13.37 -22.27
N ILE A 381 -33.18 12.06 -22.58
CA ILE A 381 -32.32 11.10 -21.89
C ILE A 381 -30.83 11.48 -21.92
N GLU A 382 -30.38 12.10 -23.00
CA GLU A 382 -29.00 12.56 -23.15
C GLU A 382 -28.63 13.62 -22.10
N ALA A 383 -29.52 14.57 -21.84
CA ALA A 383 -29.30 15.59 -20.81
C ALA A 383 -29.30 14.99 -19.40
N ILE A 384 -30.07 13.91 -19.19
CA ILE A 384 -30.07 13.14 -17.95
C ILE A 384 -28.75 12.38 -17.81
N ALA A 385 -28.32 11.68 -18.86
CA ALA A 385 -27.05 10.94 -18.91
C ALA A 385 -25.87 11.84 -18.55
N ARG A 386 -25.76 13.00 -19.22
CA ARG A 386 -24.67 13.98 -18.96
C ARG A 386 -24.68 14.46 -17.50
N ARG A 387 -25.85 14.73 -16.92
CA ARG A 387 -25.97 15.20 -15.53
C ARG A 387 -25.59 14.13 -14.49
N ILE A 388 -25.86 12.88 -14.79
CA ILE A 388 -25.51 11.75 -13.92
C ILE A 388 -24.01 11.48 -14.02
N LYS A 389 -23.45 11.44 -15.24
CA LYS A 389 -22.02 11.21 -15.46
C LYS A 389 -21.16 12.34 -14.93
N TYR A 390 -21.55 13.58 -15.20
CA TYR A 390 -20.80 14.79 -14.85
C TYR A 390 -21.58 15.58 -13.82
N ARG A 391 -21.25 15.38 -12.55
CA ARG A 391 -21.87 16.15 -11.48
C ARG A 391 -21.47 17.61 -11.62
N ARG A 392 -22.47 18.49 -11.75
CA ARG A 392 -22.25 19.94 -11.80
C ARG A 392 -21.82 20.45 -10.43
N SER A 393 -20.85 21.35 -10.44
CA SER A 393 -20.29 21.93 -9.22
C SER A 393 -19.58 23.25 -9.51
N TRP A 394 -19.45 24.09 -8.50
CA TRP A 394 -18.55 25.24 -8.52
C TRP A 394 -17.09 24.78 -8.51
N ILE A 395 -16.22 25.44 -9.27
CA ILE A 395 -14.82 25.07 -9.41
C ILE A 395 -14.11 25.12 -8.05
N GLY A 396 -14.34 26.19 -7.27
CA GLY A 396 -13.69 26.39 -5.97
C GLY A 396 -14.15 25.43 -4.86
N GLU A 397 -15.31 24.79 -5.03
CA GLU A 397 -15.91 23.89 -4.02
C GLU A 397 -15.88 22.42 -4.45
N SER A 398 -15.40 22.12 -5.65
CA SER A 398 -15.46 20.76 -6.18
C SER A 398 -14.29 19.91 -5.66
N SER A 399 -14.35 18.62 -5.99
CA SER A 399 -13.35 17.60 -5.66
C SER A 399 -13.05 16.75 -6.88
N ASP A 400 -12.06 15.86 -6.75
CA ASP A 400 -11.66 14.93 -7.81
C ASP A 400 -12.84 14.16 -8.40
N GLY A 401 -12.73 13.83 -9.69
CA GLY A 401 -13.64 12.95 -10.41
C GLY A 401 -14.29 13.59 -11.63
N LEU A 402 -15.35 12.98 -12.14
CA LEU A 402 -16.08 13.49 -13.30
C LEU A 402 -16.94 14.70 -12.89
N ARG A 403 -16.72 15.83 -13.56
CA ARG A 403 -17.33 17.13 -13.24
C ARG A 403 -17.83 17.85 -14.48
N GLU A 404 -18.88 18.65 -14.28
CA GLU A 404 -19.33 19.69 -15.20
C GLU A 404 -19.04 21.06 -14.55
N PHE A 405 -18.25 21.88 -15.24
CA PHE A 405 -18.00 23.27 -14.87
C PHE A 405 -18.60 24.21 -15.90
N ARG A 406 -19.22 25.29 -15.44
CA ARG A 406 -19.62 26.43 -16.26
C ARG A 406 -18.76 27.62 -15.86
N GLY A 407 -18.07 28.22 -16.82
CA GLY A 407 -17.18 29.34 -16.52
C GLY A 407 -16.82 30.16 -17.75
N THR A 408 -16.22 31.33 -17.50
CA THR A 408 -15.73 32.23 -18.54
C THR A 408 -14.30 31.88 -18.90
N VAL A 409 -13.99 31.76 -20.20
CA VAL A 409 -12.61 31.54 -20.65
C VAL A 409 -11.77 32.78 -20.39
N THR A 410 -10.85 32.72 -19.43
CA THR A 410 -9.98 33.84 -19.03
C THR A 410 -8.62 33.80 -19.72
N TRP A 411 -8.17 32.63 -20.15
CA TRP A 411 -6.91 32.45 -20.85
C TRP A 411 -6.99 31.27 -21.82
N MET A 412 -6.27 31.34 -22.93
CA MET A 412 -6.12 30.24 -23.87
C MET A 412 -4.67 30.17 -24.35
N SER A 413 -4.16 28.96 -24.56
CA SER A 413 -2.84 28.75 -25.14
C SER A 413 -2.81 29.39 -26.52
N ASP A 414 -1.79 30.21 -26.76
CA ASP A 414 -1.46 30.86 -28.04
C ASP A 414 -0.97 29.88 -29.11
N ARG A 415 -0.63 28.65 -28.67
CA ARG A 415 -0.18 27.56 -29.52
C ARG A 415 -0.86 26.25 -29.18
N ALA A 416 -1.23 25.49 -30.22
CA ALA A 416 -1.59 24.08 -30.13
C ALA A 416 -0.31 23.26 -30.29
N ARG A 417 -0.01 22.37 -29.34
CA ARG A 417 1.30 21.70 -29.27
C ARG A 417 1.16 20.20 -29.54
N VAL A 418 2.06 19.67 -30.37
CA VAL A 418 2.26 18.23 -30.50
C VAL A 418 3.41 17.80 -29.60
N THR A 419 3.13 16.81 -28.75
CA THR A 419 4.13 16.21 -27.86
C THR A 419 4.38 14.77 -28.26
N TRP A 420 5.61 14.31 -28.10
CA TRP A 420 6.05 13.01 -28.59
C TRP A 420 6.29 12.03 -27.45
N TYR A 421 5.92 10.78 -27.65
CA TYR A 421 5.98 9.73 -26.63
C TYR A 421 6.61 8.45 -27.16
N CYS A 422 7.38 7.78 -26.30
CA CYS A 422 8.09 6.55 -26.63
C CYS A 422 7.10 5.39 -26.83
N PRO A 423 7.13 4.67 -27.97
CA PRO A 423 6.23 3.55 -28.23
C PRO A 423 6.51 2.31 -27.36
N LYS A 424 7.65 2.26 -26.66
CA LYS A 424 8.01 1.12 -25.80
C LYS A 424 7.54 1.31 -24.36
N CYS A 425 7.79 2.49 -23.79
CA CYS A 425 7.54 2.75 -22.36
C CYS A 425 6.54 3.89 -22.08
N SER A 426 5.98 4.52 -23.13
CA SER A 426 5.04 5.65 -23.03
C SER A 426 5.57 6.91 -22.33
N SER A 427 6.87 7.00 -22.05
CA SER A 427 7.50 8.22 -21.52
C SER A 427 7.63 9.27 -22.61
N ARG A 428 7.51 10.55 -22.24
CA ARG A 428 7.71 11.68 -23.15
C ARG A 428 9.12 11.66 -23.75
N THR A 429 9.22 11.81 -25.06
CA THR A 429 10.49 11.89 -25.80
C THR A 429 10.85 13.34 -26.11
N LYS A 430 12.13 13.56 -26.44
CA LYS A 430 12.64 14.83 -26.96
C LYS A 430 13.35 14.58 -28.29
N MET A 431 13.28 15.53 -29.22
CA MET A 431 14.06 15.46 -30.45
C MET A 431 15.47 15.97 -30.17
N GLU A 432 16.49 15.13 -30.35
CA GLU A 432 17.90 15.49 -30.21
C GLU A 432 18.67 14.94 -31.41
N TYR A 433 19.44 15.80 -32.10
CA TYR A 433 20.23 15.43 -33.28
C TYR A 433 19.44 14.69 -34.39
N GLY A 434 18.15 14.97 -34.55
CA GLY A 434 17.28 14.34 -35.55
C GLY A 434 16.75 12.96 -35.15
N GLN A 435 16.90 12.54 -33.89
CA GLN A 435 16.32 11.33 -33.34
C GLN A 435 15.49 11.62 -32.09
N PHE A 436 14.45 10.82 -31.85
CA PHE A 436 13.69 10.90 -30.63
C PHE A 436 14.43 10.19 -29.50
N MET A 437 14.75 10.92 -28.44
CA MET A 437 15.41 10.41 -27.24
C MET A 437 14.38 10.16 -26.15
N CYS A 438 14.28 8.90 -25.72
CA CYS A 438 13.51 8.48 -24.56
C CYS A 438 14.43 8.40 -23.33
N PRO A 439 14.03 8.97 -22.17
CA PRO A 439 14.83 8.88 -20.94
C PRO A 439 15.02 7.44 -20.42
N ASN A 440 14.13 6.52 -20.80
CA ASN A 440 14.13 5.15 -20.31
C ASN A 440 14.67 4.14 -21.34
N CYS A 441 14.44 4.39 -22.64
CA CYS A 441 14.75 3.44 -23.72
C CYS A 441 15.90 3.90 -24.62
N GLY A 442 16.43 5.11 -24.41
CA GLY A 442 17.42 5.71 -25.29
C GLY A 442 16.79 6.16 -26.63
N PRO A 443 17.56 6.15 -27.73
CA PRO A 443 17.06 6.52 -29.05
C PRO A 443 15.89 5.63 -29.50
N VAL A 444 14.85 6.24 -30.04
CA VAL A 444 13.72 5.55 -30.68
C VAL A 444 13.53 6.09 -32.09
N GLU A 445 13.31 5.17 -33.04
CA GLU A 445 13.18 5.50 -34.47
C GLU A 445 11.90 6.31 -34.75
N GLU A 446 10.79 5.91 -34.12
CA GLU A 446 9.51 6.59 -34.24
C GLU A 446 8.94 6.89 -32.86
N ALA A 447 8.27 8.04 -32.73
CA ALA A 447 7.56 8.45 -31.52
C ALA A 447 6.09 8.70 -31.83
N VAL A 448 5.23 8.46 -30.85
CA VAL A 448 3.79 8.65 -30.96
C VAL A 448 3.44 10.11 -30.67
N PRO A 449 2.82 10.86 -31.60
CA PRO A 449 2.43 12.24 -31.38
C PRO A 449 1.12 12.34 -30.57
N LEU A 450 1.03 13.37 -29.74
CA LEU A 450 -0.15 13.72 -28.96
C LEU A 450 -0.39 15.23 -29.07
N LEU A 451 -1.45 15.59 -29.80
CA LEU A 451 -1.94 16.96 -29.88
C LEU A 451 -2.63 17.36 -28.58
N SER A 452 -2.33 18.57 -28.10
CA SER A 452 -2.99 19.15 -26.93
C SER A 452 -3.21 20.65 -27.06
N ILE A 453 -4.33 21.11 -26.49
CA ILE A 453 -4.67 22.52 -26.33
C ILE A 453 -5.11 22.73 -24.89
N ALA A 454 -4.65 23.82 -24.29
CA ALA A 454 -5.02 24.18 -22.93
C ALA A 454 -5.66 25.56 -22.90
N PHE A 455 -6.63 25.75 -22.02
CA PHE A 455 -7.25 27.01 -21.72
C PHE A 455 -7.69 27.03 -20.25
N THR A 456 -8.07 28.19 -19.76
CA THR A 456 -8.45 28.41 -18.37
C THR A 456 -9.86 28.98 -18.34
N ILE A 457 -10.70 28.43 -17.47
CA ILE A 457 -12.01 28.99 -17.15
C ILE A 457 -12.06 29.45 -15.70
N ASP A 458 -12.85 30.48 -15.46
CA ASP A 458 -13.13 31.06 -14.15
C ASP A 458 -14.65 31.18 -13.97
N ASP A 459 -15.17 30.68 -12.86
CA ASP A 459 -16.59 30.74 -12.52
C ASP A 459 -16.90 31.72 -11.36
N GLY A 460 -15.90 32.47 -10.90
CA GLY A 460 -15.96 33.40 -9.77
C GLY A 460 -15.75 32.74 -8.40
N THR A 461 -15.80 31.40 -8.32
CA THR A 461 -15.48 30.63 -7.10
C THR A 461 -14.09 30.02 -7.16
N GLY A 462 -13.59 29.74 -8.35
CA GLY A 462 -12.28 29.17 -8.57
C GLY A 462 -11.90 29.14 -10.05
N VAL A 463 -10.68 28.68 -10.31
CA VAL A 463 -10.09 28.65 -11.65
C VAL A 463 -9.76 27.21 -12.03
N ALA A 464 -10.21 26.79 -13.22
CA ALA A 464 -9.89 25.48 -13.77
C ALA A 464 -9.03 25.61 -15.03
N ARG A 465 -7.87 24.95 -15.00
CA ARG A 465 -7.03 24.72 -16.19
C ARG A 465 -7.55 23.49 -16.93
N VAL A 466 -8.16 23.73 -18.07
CA VAL A 466 -8.72 22.71 -18.95
C VAL A 466 -7.69 22.30 -19.99
N VAL A 467 -7.52 21.00 -20.22
CA VAL A 467 -6.63 20.46 -21.23
C VAL A 467 -7.39 19.46 -22.11
N ALA A 468 -7.48 19.79 -23.39
CA ALA A 468 -8.01 18.92 -24.44
C ALA A 468 -6.87 18.16 -25.11
N PHE A 469 -7.09 16.89 -25.39
CA PHE A 469 -6.14 16.01 -26.08
C PHE A 469 -6.79 15.37 -27.31
N ARG A 470 -5.98 14.94 -28.28
CA ARG A 470 -6.41 14.08 -29.41
C ARG A 470 -7.60 14.67 -30.19
N ASP A 471 -8.64 13.87 -30.41
CA ASP A 471 -9.88 14.19 -31.10
C ASP A 471 -10.56 15.43 -30.49
N LYS A 472 -10.47 15.63 -29.17
CA LYS A 472 -11.01 16.84 -28.53
C LYS A 472 -10.20 18.08 -28.90
N ALA A 473 -8.88 17.95 -28.95
CA ALA A 473 -8.01 19.04 -29.41
C ALA A 473 -8.20 19.32 -30.90
N GLU A 474 -8.30 18.28 -31.73
CA GLU A 474 -8.57 18.39 -33.17
C GLU A 474 -9.93 19.05 -33.44
N SER A 475 -10.98 18.65 -32.72
CA SER A 475 -12.32 19.22 -32.83
C SER A 475 -12.35 20.70 -32.45
N ILE A 476 -11.67 21.07 -31.36
CA ILE A 476 -11.57 22.49 -30.95
C ILE A 476 -10.76 23.29 -31.97
N LEU A 477 -9.67 22.74 -32.48
CA LEU A 477 -8.76 23.40 -33.43
C LEU A 477 -9.32 23.48 -34.85
N GLY A 478 -10.17 22.52 -35.24
CA GLY A 478 -10.61 22.32 -36.61
C GLY A 478 -9.51 21.78 -37.53
N MET A 479 -8.49 21.12 -36.99
CA MET A 479 -7.36 20.54 -37.75
C MET A 479 -7.01 19.17 -37.18
N SER A 480 -6.70 18.20 -38.05
CA SER A 480 -6.13 16.91 -37.63
C SER A 480 -4.69 17.06 -37.15
N ILE A 481 -4.18 16.10 -36.38
CA ILE A 481 -2.78 16.10 -35.94
C ILE A 481 -1.79 16.10 -37.12
N GLU A 482 -2.13 15.45 -38.24
CA GLU A 482 -1.33 15.46 -39.47
C GLU A 482 -1.34 16.83 -40.17
N GLU A 483 -2.46 17.55 -40.12
CA GLU A 483 -2.55 18.94 -40.59
C GLU A 483 -1.73 19.89 -39.73
N VAL A 484 -1.78 19.71 -38.40
CA VAL A 484 -0.97 20.48 -37.45
C VAL A 484 0.52 20.27 -37.72
N LEU A 485 0.96 19.02 -37.91
CA LEU A 485 2.36 18.71 -38.18
C LEU A 485 2.83 19.30 -39.51
N ARG A 486 2.04 19.19 -40.59
CA ARG A 486 2.36 19.82 -41.89
C ARG A 486 2.47 21.34 -41.77
N LYS A 487 1.49 21.97 -41.13
CA LYS A 487 1.47 23.43 -40.97
C LYS A 487 2.62 23.93 -40.09
N ALA A 488 3.00 23.18 -39.04
CA ALA A 488 4.16 23.52 -38.23
C ALA A 488 5.46 23.48 -39.06
N ASP A 489 5.61 22.48 -39.94
CA ASP A 489 6.76 22.37 -40.85
C ASP A 489 6.80 23.51 -41.87
N GLU A 490 5.66 23.86 -42.49
CA GLU A 490 5.52 25.01 -43.39
C GLU A 490 5.90 26.35 -42.73
N LEU A 491 5.62 26.48 -41.42
CA LEU A 491 5.97 27.66 -40.62
C LEU A 491 7.41 27.63 -40.08
N GLY A 492 8.14 26.51 -40.24
CA GLY A 492 9.48 26.34 -39.70
C GLY A 492 9.53 26.20 -38.17
N GLU A 493 8.45 25.74 -37.55
CA GLU A 493 8.30 25.66 -36.10
C GLU A 493 8.92 24.38 -35.54
N THR A 494 10.05 24.52 -34.86
CA THR A 494 10.84 23.39 -34.35
C THR A 494 10.25 22.67 -33.14
N ASP A 495 9.23 23.25 -32.51
CA ASP A 495 8.51 22.66 -31.37
C ASP A 495 7.21 21.94 -31.78
N TYR A 496 6.97 21.79 -33.09
CA TYR A 496 5.81 21.10 -33.67
C TYR A 496 4.48 21.67 -33.13
N SER A 497 4.38 22.99 -33.13
CA SER A 497 3.20 23.69 -32.66
C SER A 497 2.69 24.71 -33.68
N VAL A 498 1.39 24.98 -33.68
CA VAL A 498 0.75 25.95 -34.58
C VAL A 498 0.06 27.05 -33.78
N PRO A 499 0.03 28.31 -34.28
CA PRO A 499 -0.71 29.38 -33.64
C PRO A 499 -2.21 29.10 -33.56
N THR A 500 -2.86 29.61 -32.51
CA THR A 500 -4.30 29.40 -32.22
C THR A 500 -5.09 30.70 -32.18
N ASP A 501 -4.64 31.75 -32.89
CA ASP A 501 -5.24 33.10 -32.85
C ASP A 501 -6.76 33.10 -33.11
N ASP A 502 -7.23 32.27 -34.04
CA ASP A 502 -8.64 32.15 -34.37
C ASP A 502 -9.45 31.56 -33.20
N LEU A 503 -8.86 30.61 -32.44
CA LEU A 503 -9.49 30.06 -31.25
C LEU A 503 -9.55 31.07 -30.12
N VAL A 504 -8.47 31.83 -29.92
CA VAL A 504 -8.43 32.91 -28.92
C VAL A 504 -9.55 33.91 -29.22
N ARG A 505 -9.71 34.34 -30.47
CA ARG A 505 -10.80 35.25 -30.89
C ARG A 505 -12.20 34.64 -30.68
N LYS A 506 -12.33 33.33 -30.87
CA LYS A 506 -13.61 32.61 -30.78
C LYS A 506 -14.05 32.38 -29.32
N TYR A 507 -13.12 32.03 -28.43
CA TYR A 507 -13.45 31.54 -27.09
C TYR A 507 -13.11 32.51 -25.95
N LEU A 508 -12.10 33.38 -26.09
CA LEU A 508 -11.68 34.25 -24.99
C LEU A 508 -12.83 35.18 -24.55
N GLY A 509 -13.09 35.23 -23.25
CA GLY A 509 -14.18 36.00 -22.65
C GLY A 509 -15.59 35.42 -22.89
N LYS A 510 -15.71 34.25 -23.52
CA LYS A 510 -16.99 33.54 -23.65
C LYS A 510 -17.23 32.64 -22.45
N GLU A 511 -18.51 32.51 -22.10
CA GLU A 511 -18.96 31.54 -21.12
C GLU A 511 -19.21 30.19 -21.80
N ILE A 512 -18.64 29.13 -21.25
CA ILE A 512 -18.71 27.77 -21.79
C ILE A 512 -19.01 26.77 -20.67
N ILE A 513 -19.50 25.60 -21.07
CA ILE A 513 -19.61 24.43 -20.21
C ILE A 513 -18.53 23.44 -20.62
N VAL A 514 -17.74 22.97 -19.67
CA VAL A 514 -16.75 21.92 -19.88
C VAL A 514 -17.08 20.74 -19.00
N ARG A 515 -16.92 19.54 -19.55
CA ARG A 515 -17.09 18.28 -18.84
C ARG A 515 -15.86 17.42 -18.97
N GLY A 516 -15.52 16.73 -17.90
CA GLY A 516 -14.40 15.80 -17.91
C GLY A 516 -13.92 15.46 -16.52
N ARG A 517 -12.73 14.86 -16.47
CA ARG A 517 -12.11 14.45 -15.21
C ARG A 517 -11.36 15.62 -14.59
N ALA A 518 -11.82 16.07 -13.43
CA ALA A 518 -11.16 17.07 -12.60
C ALA A 518 -10.18 16.40 -11.62
N SER A 519 -9.05 17.06 -11.40
CA SER A 519 -8.07 16.74 -10.36
C SER A 519 -7.70 18.02 -9.62
N TYR A 520 -7.76 17.98 -8.31
CA TYR A 520 -7.47 19.08 -7.41
C TYR A 520 -6.00 19.06 -7.03
N LEU A 521 -5.33 20.18 -7.28
CA LEU A 521 -3.94 20.36 -6.88
C LEU A 521 -3.90 21.14 -5.57
N GLU A 522 -2.90 20.85 -4.73
CA GLU A 522 -2.67 21.56 -3.46
C GLU A 522 -2.52 23.09 -3.63
N SER A 523 -2.18 23.55 -4.83
CA SER A 523 -2.12 24.97 -5.19
C SER A 523 -3.48 25.67 -5.30
N GLY A 524 -4.59 24.94 -5.15
CA GLY A 524 -5.96 25.46 -5.33
C GLY A 524 -6.39 25.58 -6.80
N ILE A 525 -5.55 25.17 -7.75
CA ILE A 525 -5.90 25.14 -9.17
C ILE A 525 -6.51 23.78 -9.50
N VAL A 526 -7.67 23.81 -10.15
CA VAL A 526 -8.31 22.60 -10.67
C VAL A 526 -7.75 22.30 -12.05
N LYS A 527 -7.28 21.07 -12.27
CA LYS A 527 -6.93 20.61 -13.62
C LYS A 527 -8.06 19.73 -14.14
N LEU A 528 -8.63 20.07 -15.29
CA LEU A 528 -9.65 19.26 -15.95
C LEU A 528 -9.11 18.70 -17.27
N VAL A 529 -9.14 17.37 -17.41
CA VAL A 529 -8.95 16.70 -18.71
C VAL A 529 -10.30 16.69 -19.41
N LEU A 530 -10.36 17.32 -20.57
CA LEU A 530 -11.62 17.59 -21.28
C LEU A 530 -12.16 16.35 -21.98
N ASP A 531 -13.40 16.00 -21.70
CA ASP A 531 -14.19 15.04 -22.46
C ASP A 531 -15.09 15.79 -23.46
N GLU A 532 -15.74 16.88 -23.01
CA GLU A 532 -16.75 17.61 -23.80
C GLU A 532 -16.75 19.11 -23.49
N ILE A 533 -17.07 19.92 -24.51
CA ILE A 533 -17.20 21.37 -24.42
C ILE A 533 -18.47 21.82 -25.15
N ASP A 534 -19.26 22.66 -24.51
CA ASP A 534 -20.47 23.26 -25.07
C ASP A 534 -20.49 24.77 -24.83
N TYR A 535 -21.26 25.48 -25.67
CA TYR A 535 -21.65 26.85 -25.37
C TYR A 535 -22.78 26.87 -24.34
N VAL A 536 -22.76 27.89 -23.48
CA VAL A 536 -23.86 28.13 -22.55
C VAL A 536 -25.09 28.58 -23.34
N GLU A 537 -26.21 27.88 -23.15
CA GLU A 537 -27.53 28.28 -23.66
C GLU A 537 -28.32 29.02 -22.58
N PRO A 538 -28.41 30.38 -22.62
CA PRO A 538 -28.91 31.16 -21.49
C PRO A 538 -30.33 30.81 -21.07
N LYS A 539 -31.21 30.45 -22.02
CA LYS A 539 -32.60 30.09 -21.74
C LYS A 539 -32.72 28.81 -20.91
N GLU A 540 -31.90 27.81 -21.20
CA GLU A 540 -31.92 26.54 -20.48
C GLU A 540 -31.30 26.69 -19.08
N GLU A 541 -30.24 27.48 -18.96
CA GLU A 541 -29.64 27.83 -17.67
C GLU A 541 -30.60 28.59 -16.76
N ILE A 542 -31.30 29.60 -17.28
CA ILE A 542 -32.32 30.35 -16.52
C ILE A 542 -33.42 29.41 -16.02
N LYS A 543 -33.91 28.49 -16.87
CA LYS A 543 -34.89 27.48 -16.44
C LYS A 543 -34.33 26.55 -15.36
N GLY A 544 -33.04 26.21 -15.42
CA GLY A 544 -32.34 25.43 -14.41
C GLY A 544 -32.29 26.15 -13.07
N MET A 545 -31.78 27.38 -13.06
CA MET A 545 -31.66 28.23 -11.87
C MET A 545 -33.03 28.49 -11.22
N ILE A 546 -34.08 28.76 -12.01
CA ILE A 546 -35.44 28.93 -11.47
C ILE A 546 -35.92 27.67 -10.76
N ARG A 547 -35.63 26.48 -11.30
CA ARG A 547 -36.00 25.20 -10.64
C ARG A 547 -35.24 25.00 -9.33
N GLU A 548 -33.97 25.36 -9.29
CA GLU A 548 -33.13 25.26 -8.09
C GLU A 548 -33.58 26.21 -6.99
N ILE A 549 -33.79 27.50 -7.33
CA ILE A 549 -34.32 28.51 -6.39
C ILE A 549 -35.68 28.06 -5.83
N LYS A 550 -36.57 27.55 -6.68
CA LYS A 550 -37.88 27.02 -6.23
C LYS A 550 -37.73 25.86 -5.25
N ARG A 551 -36.76 24.96 -5.43
CA ARG A 551 -36.52 23.85 -4.50
C ARG A 551 -35.99 24.32 -3.15
N LEU A 552 -35.15 25.35 -3.14
CA LEU A 552 -34.62 25.94 -1.90
C LEU A 552 -35.69 26.71 -1.12
N TRP A 553 -36.66 27.33 -1.81
CA TRP A 553 -37.76 28.09 -1.19
C TRP A 553 -38.97 27.24 -0.77
N LEU A 554 -39.05 25.98 -1.20
CA LEU A 554 -40.09 25.02 -0.82
C LEU A 554 -39.67 24.09 0.35
N ARG A 555 -38.56 24.40 1.03
CA ARG A 555 -38.15 23.75 2.29
C ARG A 555 -38.49 24.62 3.48
#